data_AF-Q12284-F1
#
_entry.id   AF-Q12284-F1
#
_cell.length_a   1.000
_cell.length_b   1.000
_cell.length_c   1.000
_cell.angle_alpha   90.00
_cell.angle_beta   90.00
_cell.angle_gamma   90.00
#
_symmetry.space_group_name_H-M   'P 1'
#
loop_
_entity.id
_entity.type
_entity.pdbx_description
1 polymer ?
#
loop_
_entity_poly.entity_id
_entity_poly.type
_entity_poly.pdbx_seq_one_letter_code
_entity_poly.pdbx_strand_id
1 'polypeptide(L)'
;MKQIVKRSHAIRIVAALGIIGLWMFFSSNELSIATPGLIKAKSGIDEVQGAAAEKNDARLKEIEKQTIMPLMGDDKVKKEVGRASWKYFHTLLARFPDEPTPEEREKLHTFIGLYAELYPCGECSYHFVKLIEKYPVQTSSRTAAAMWGCHIHNKVNEYLKKDIYDCATILEDYDCGCSDSDGKRVSLEKEAKQHG
;
A
#
# COMPACT_ATOMS: atom_id res chain seq x y z
N MET A 1 20.84 -57.00 21.95
CA MET A 1 20.71 -55.75 21.16
C MET A 1 19.64 -55.78 20.06
N LYS A 2 19.47 -56.84 19.24
CA LYS A 2 18.51 -56.84 18.11
C LYS A 2 17.03 -56.60 18.49
N GLN A 3 16.58 -57.04 19.66
CA GLN A 3 15.18 -56.91 20.10
C GLN A 3 14.80 -55.48 20.52
N ILE A 4 15.75 -54.71 21.06
CA ILE A 4 15.54 -53.29 21.44
C ILE A 4 15.38 -52.42 20.19
N VAL A 5 16.18 -52.67 19.15
CA VAL A 5 16.10 -51.96 17.87
C VAL A 5 14.76 -52.24 17.16
N LYS A 6 14.26 -53.49 17.19
CA LYS A 6 12.93 -53.82 16.64
C LYS A 6 11.79 -53.08 17.36
N ARG A 7 11.85 -52.95 18.69
CA ARG A 7 10.86 -52.17 19.47
C ARG A 7 10.91 -50.68 19.12
N SER A 8 12.10 -50.11 18.94
CA SER A 8 12.29 -48.71 18.51
C SER A 8 11.66 -48.44 17.14
N HIS A 9 11.87 -49.32 16.15
CA HIS A 9 11.26 -49.16 14.83
C HIS A 9 9.72 -49.30 14.88
N ALA A 10 9.20 -50.23 15.67
CA ALA A 10 7.75 -50.39 15.83
C ALA A 10 7.08 -49.13 16.41
N ILE A 11 7.70 -48.50 17.44
CA ILE A 11 7.17 -47.27 18.04
C ILE A 11 7.16 -46.11 17.01
N ARG A 12 8.22 -45.97 16.20
CA ARG A 12 8.28 -44.93 15.16
C ARG A 12 7.21 -45.12 14.08
N ILE A 13 6.93 -46.36 13.68
CA ILE A 13 5.89 -46.67 12.69
C ILE A 13 4.50 -46.34 13.26
N VAL A 14 4.22 -46.73 14.50
CA VAL A 14 2.93 -46.44 15.14
C VAL A 14 2.72 -44.94 15.32
N ALA A 15 3.75 -44.19 15.72
CA ALA A 15 3.67 -42.73 15.82
C ALA A 15 3.43 -42.06 14.46
N ALA A 16 4.10 -42.51 13.39
CA ALA A 16 3.89 -41.99 12.04
C ALA A 16 2.47 -42.27 11.52
N LEU A 17 1.95 -43.49 11.74
CA LEU A 17 0.57 -43.84 11.38
C LEU A 17 -0.45 -43.03 12.18
N GLY A 18 -0.17 -42.74 13.46
CA GLY A 18 -1.00 -41.86 14.29
C GLY A 18 -1.05 -40.43 13.77
N ILE A 19 0.09 -39.86 13.37
CA ILE A 19 0.16 -38.50 12.80
C ILE A 19 -0.55 -38.46 11.44
N ILE A 20 -0.37 -39.46 10.58
CA ILE A 20 -1.05 -39.55 9.29
C ILE A 20 -2.56 -39.69 9.49
N GLY A 21 -3.01 -40.51 10.45
CA GLY A 21 -4.42 -40.65 10.79
C GLY A 21 -5.04 -39.36 11.32
N LEU A 22 -4.32 -38.63 12.19
CA LEU A 22 -4.74 -37.31 12.67
C LEU A 22 -4.80 -36.30 11.52
N TRP A 23 -3.79 -36.27 10.64
CA TRP A 23 -3.78 -35.40 9.48
C TRP A 23 -4.93 -35.73 8.53
N MET A 24 -5.19 -37.01 8.24
CA MET A 24 -6.35 -37.39 7.44
C MET A 24 -7.66 -36.99 8.12
N PHE A 25 -7.81 -37.18 9.44
CA PHE A 25 -9.04 -36.84 10.15
C PHE A 25 -9.29 -35.33 10.16
N PHE A 26 -8.26 -34.52 10.42
CA PHE A 26 -8.38 -33.06 10.42
C PHE A 26 -8.42 -32.46 9.01
N SER A 27 -7.79 -33.11 8.02
CA SER A 27 -7.80 -32.66 6.63
C SER A 27 -9.04 -33.10 5.86
N SER A 28 -9.75 -34.15 6.29
CA SER A 28 -11.02 -34.57 5.68
C SER A 28 -12.25 -33.91 6.31
N ASN A 29 -12.05 -33.15 7.40
CA ASN A 29 -13.04 -32.20 7.89
C ASN A 29 -13.02 -30.91 7.04
N GLU A 30 -13.11 -31.06 5.72
CA GLU A 30 -13.61 -30.01 4.84
C GLU A 30 -15.05 -29.73 5.29
N LEU A 31 -15.25 -28.51 5.81
CA LEU A 31 -16.47 -28.00 6.39
C LEU A 31 -17.55 -27.85 5.29
N SER A 32 -18.05 -28.97 4.75
CA SER A 32 -19.12 -29.00 3.75
C SER A 32 -20.47 -28.80 4.41
N ILE A 33 -20.72 -27.59 4.93
CA ILE A 33 -22.06 -27.14 5.32
C ILE A 33 -22.80 -26.70 4.04
N ALA A 34 -23.20 -27.67 3.22
CA ALA A 34 -24.24 -27.46 2.22
C ALA A 34 -25.61 -27.55 2.93
N THR A 35 -25.94 -26.53 3.73
CA THR A 35 -27.31 -26.37 4.24
C THR A 35 -28.16 -25.68 3.17
N PRO A 36 -29.46 -26.02 3.04
CA PRO A 36 -30.39 -25.34 2.12
C PRO A 36 -30.49 -23.82 2.34
N GLY A 37 -30.04 -23.32 3.50
CA GLY A 37 -29.93 -21.88 3.78
C GLY A 37 -28.85 -21.14 2.96
N LEU A 38 -27.89 -21.85 2.36
CA LEU A 38 -26.80 -21.23 1.59
C LEU A 38 -27.30 -20.55 0.31
N ILE A 39 -28.40 -21.03 -0.30
CA ILE A 39 -28.97 -20.42 -1.51
C ILE A 39 -29.62 -19.07 -1.18
N LYS A 40 -30.33 -18.96 -0.05
CA LYS A 40 -30.93 -17.69 0.42
C LYS A 40 -29.86 -16.72 0.95
N ALA A 41 -28.79 -17.24 1.56
CA ALA A 41 -27.64 -16.44 1.94
C ALA A 41 -26.90 -15.91 0.70
N LYS A 42 -26.73 -16.73 -0.35
CA LYS A 42 -26.10 -16.32 -1.61
C LYS A 42 -26.89 -15.21 -2.31
N SER A 43 -28.22 -15.33 -2.42
CA SER A 43 -29.04 -14.25 -2.98
C SER A 43 -28.94 -12.95 -2.16
N GLY A 44 -28.91 -13.05 -0.83
CA GLY A 44 -28.70 -11.89 0.03
C GLY A 44 -27.30 -11.29 -0.07
N ILE A 45 -26.25 -12.10 -0.24
CA ILE A 45 -24.87 -11.65 -0.46
C ILE A 45 -24.76 -10.95 -1.81
N ASP A 46 -25.31 -11.54 -2.88
CA ASP A 46 -25.27 -10.96 -4.23
C ASP A 46 -26.04 -9.62 -4.27
N GLU A 47 -27.19 -9.52 -3.59
CA GLU A 47 -27.95 -8.26 -3.46
C GLU A 47 -27.19 -7.20 -2.66
N VAL A 48 -26.58 -7.58 -1.54
CA VAL A 48 -25.75 -6.66 -0.71
C VAL A 48 -24.51 -6.21 -1.48
N GLN A 49 -23.86 -7.10 -2.23
CA GLN A 49 -22.72 -6.78 -3.08
C GLN A 49 -23.12 -5.86 -4.25
N GLY A 50 -24.28 -6.12 -4.87
CA GLY A 50 -24.85 -5.26 -5.91
C GLY A 50 -25.15 -3.86 -5.40
N ALA A 51 -25.82 -3.74 -4.25
CA ALA A 51 -26.10 -2.45 -3.61
C ALA A 51 -24.82 -1.71 -3.18
N ALA A 52 -23.79 -2.43 -2.74
CA ALA A 52 -22.49 -1.85 -2.40
C ALA A 52 -21.75 -1.36 -3.65
N ALA A 53 -21.79 -2.12 -4.75
CA ALA A 53 -21.19 -1.75 -6.02
C ALA A 53 -21.87 -0.51 -6.63
N GLU A 54 -23.21 -0.45 -6.61
CA GLU A 54 -23.97 0.71 -7.08
C GLU A 54 -23.69 1.97 -6.26
N LYS A 55 -23.63 1.83 -4.92
CA LYS A 55 -23.21 2.94 -4.04
C LYS A 55 -21.78 3.41 -4.33
N ASN A 56 -20.87 2.49 -4.64
CA ASN A 56 -19.50 2.83 -5.00
C ASN A 56 -19.44 3.56 -6.35
N ASP A 57 -20.19 3.10 -7.36
CA ASP A 57 -20.31 3.75 -8.67
C ASP A 57 -20.87 5.18 -8.55
N ALA A 58 -21.96 5.35 -7.80
CA ALA A 58 -22.55 6.67 -7.55
C ALA A 58 -21.56 7.61 -6.84
N ARG A 59 -20.80 7.10 -5.86
CA ARG A 59 -19.75 7.86 -5.18
C ARG A 59 -18.61 8.25 -6.11
N LEU A 60 -18.16 7.34 -6.96
CA LEU A 60 -17.07 7.61 -7.91
C LEU A 60 -17.48 8.66 -8.95
N LYS A 61 -18.71 8.60 -9.46
CA LYS A 61 -19.28 9.65 -10.33
C LYS A 61 -19.32 11.02 -9.67
N GLU A 62 -19.58 11.07 -8.36
CA GLU A 62 -19.58 12.34 -7.63
C GLU A 62 -18.16 12.87 -7.39
N ILE A 63 -17.19 11.97 -7.19
CA ILE A 63 -15.77 12.30 -7.09
C ILE A 63 -15.25 12.86 -8.43
N GLU A 64 -15.61 12.22 -9.55
CA GLU A 64 -15.16 12.62 -10.88
C GLU A 64 -15.55 14.06 -11.24
N LYS A 65 -16.72 14.53 -10.79
CA LYS A 65 -17.17 15.92 -10.98
C LYS A 65 -16.31 16.94 -10.22
N GLN A 66 -15.55 16.52 -9.23
CA GLN A 66 -14.75 17.36 -8.34
C GLN A 66 -13.26 17.33 -8.71
N THR A 67 -12.86 16.60 -9.75
CA THR A 67 -11.46 16.40 -10.13
C THR A 67 -11.21 16.90 -11.55
N ILE A 68 -10.00 17.40 -11.81
CA ILE A 68 -9.61 17.86 -13.16
C ILE A 68 -9.43 16.68 -14.10
N MET A 69 -8.77 15.62 -13.61
CA MET A 69 -8.51 14.39 -14.36
C MET A 69 -9.65 13.38 -14.13
N PRO A 70 -9.97 12.54 -15.14
CA PRO A 70 -11.01 11.51 -15.01
C PRO A 70 -10.59 10.37 -14.07
N LEU A 71 -11.54 9.49 -13.74
CA LEU A 71 -11.27 8.28 -12.97
C LEU A 71 -10.31 7.34 -13.71
N MET A 72 -9.48 6.61 -12.97
CA MET A 72 -8.55 5.63 -13.55
C MET A 72 -9.04 4.19 -13.32
N GLY A 73 -9.64 3.57 -14.33
CA GLY A 73 -10.25 2.24 -14.21
C GLY A 73 -9.26 1.06 -14.21
N ASP A 74 -8.08 1.20 -14.83
CA ASP A 74 -7.08 0.13 -14.88
C ASP A 74 -6.20 0.14 -13.62
N ASP A 75 -6.42 -0.84 -12.74
CA ASP A 75 -5.70 -0.96 -11.47
C ASP A 75 -4.20 -1.27 -11.64
N LYS A 76 -3.77 -1.89 -12.74
CA LYS A 76 -2.35 -2.16 -13.00
C LYS A 76 -1.65 -0.86 -13.37
N VAL A 77 -2.23 -0.10 -14.31
CA VAL A 77 -1.71 1.21 -14.71
C VAL A 77 -1.73 2.18 -13.52
N LYS A 78 -2.79 2.17 -12.71
CA LYS A 78 -2.90 2.97 -11.48
C LYS A 78 -1.77 2.73 -10.51
N LYS A 79 -1.38 1.46 -10.30
CA LYS A 79 -0.23 1.11 -9.45
C LYS A 79 1.09 1.56 -10.08
N GLU A 80 1.28 1.36 -11.38
CA GLU A 80 2.49 1.78 -12.10
C GLU A 80 2.71 3.31 -12.02
N VAL A 81 1.65 4.08 -12.27
CA VAL A 81 1.64 5.54 -12.10
C VAL A 81 1.91 5.90 -10.65
N GLY A 82 1.23 5.26 -9.70
CA GLY A 82 1.45 5.44 -8.27
C GLY A 82 2.92 5.31 -7.86
N ARG A 83 3.59 4.23 -8.27
CA ARG A 83 5.02 4.02 -8.02
C ARG A 83 5.87 5.15 -8.59
N ALA A 84 5.74 5.42 -9.90
CA ALA A 84 6.53 6.45 -10.57
C ALA A 84 6.34 7.85 -9.94
N SER A 85 5.11 8.15 -9.55
CA SER A 85 4.74 9.39 -8.87
C SER A 85 5.37 9.50 -7.49
N TRP A 86 5.26 8.46 -6.66
CA TRP A 86 5.93 8.45 -5.35
C TRP A 86 7.45 8.54 -5.47
N LYS A 87 8.04 7.97 -6.53
CA LYS A 87 9.48 8.07 -6.79
C LYS A 87 9.90 9.50 -6.90
N TYR A 88 9.27 10.20 -7.82
CA TYR A 88 9.56 11.58 -8.12
C TYR A 88 9.27 12.46 -6.90
N PHE A 89 8.12 12.26 -6.26
CA PHE A 89 7.68 13.01 -5.09
C PHE A 89 8.69 12.97 -3.94
N HIS A 90 9.07 11.77 -3.48
CA HIS A 90 10.02 11.64 -2.37
C HIS A 90 11.43 12.06 -2.77
N THR A 91 11.86 11.83 -4.01
CA THR A 91 13.17 12.31 -4.49
C THR A 91 13.21 13.84 -4.52
N LEU A 92 12.14 14.52 -4.93
CA LEU A 92 12.03 15.98 -4.91
C LEU A 92 12.11 16.52 -3.48
N LEU A 93 11.34 15.94 -2.55
CA LEU A 93 11.31 16.40 -1.15
C LEU A 93 12.65 16.15 -0.44
N ALA A 94 13.29 14.99 -0.68
CA ALA A 94 14.62 14.67 -0.18
C ALA A 94 15.72 15.57 -0.78
N ARG A 95 15.43 16.34 -1.84
CA ARG A 95 16.36 17.27 -2.48
C ARG A 95 16.07 18.73 -2.25
N PHE A 96 15.00 19.05 -1.54
CA PHE A 96 14.68 20.42 -1.15
C PHE A 96 15.84 21.04 -0.32
N PRO A 97 16.03 22.37 -0.30
CA PRO A 97 17.09 23.01 0.48
C PRO A 97 16.93 22.78 1.98
N ASP A 98 18.06 22.69 2.71
CA ASP A 98 18.04 22.61 4.17
C ASP A 98 17.56 23.94 4.79
N GLU A 99 17.94 25.07 4.17
CA GLU A 99 17.56 26.44 4.55
C GLU A 99 16.89 27.16 3.37
N PRO A 100 15.62 26.85 3.06
CA PRO A 100 14.92 27.42 1.91
C PRO A 100 14.53 28.89 2.14
N THR A 101 14.71 29.71 1.11
CA THR A 101 14.20 31.09 1.07
C THR A 101 12.67 31.12 1.13
N PRO A 102 12.03 32.23 1.56
CA PRO A 102 10.58 32.36 1.54
C PRO A 102 9.94 32.05 0.17
N GLU A 103 10.62 32.42 -0.92
CA GLU A 103 10.16 32.14 -2.29
C GLU A 103 10.23 30.64 -2.63
N GLU A 104 11.28 29.93 -2.25
CA GLU A 104 11.38 28.47 -2.46
C GLU A 104 10.33 27.71 -1.66
N ARG A 105 10.01 28.19 -0.45
CA ARG A 105 8.94 27.63 0.39
C ARG A 105 7.58 27.77 -0.28
N GLU A 106 7.30 28.95 -0.85
CA GLU A 106 6.07 29.19 -1.58
C GLU A 106 5.98 28.35 -2.86
N LYS A 107 7.09 28.21 -3.60
CA LYS A 107 7.16 27.34 -4.78
C LYS A 107 6.85 25.89 -4.43
N LEU A 108 7.41 25.35 -3.34
CA LEU A 108 7.10 23.99 -2.90
C LEU A 108 5.63 23.86 -2.49
N HIS A 109 5.09 24.83 -1.75
CA HIS A 109 3.68 24.86 -1.36
C HIS A 109 2.75 24.83 -2.58
N THR A 110 2.98 25.74 -3.54
CA THR A 110 2.23 25.81 -4.81
C THR A 110 2.38 24.52 -5.62
N PHE A 111 3.60 24.00 -5.75
CA PHE A 111 3.86 22.76 -6.49
C PHE A 111 3.08 21.58 -5.91
N ILE A 112 3.02 21.42 -4.59
CA ILE A 112 2.28 20.33 -3.95
C ILE A 112 0.76 20.44 -4.18
N GLY A 113 0.21 21.65 -4.13
CA GLY A 113 -1.20 21.88 -4.49
C GLY A 113 -1.50 21.45 -5.92
N LEU A 114 -0.69 21.94 -6.88
CA LEU A 114 -0.83 21.58 -8.30
C LEU A 114 -0.59 20.08 -8.55
N TYR A 115 0.37 19.48 -7.85
CA TYR A 115 0.65 18.04 -7.93
C TYR A 115 -0.57 17.21 -7.50
N ALA A 116 -1.29 17.66 -6.48
CA ALA A 116 -2.52 17.01 -6.00
C ALA A 116 -3.68 17.15 -6.98
N GLU A 117 -3.95 18.38 -7.45
CA GLU A 117 -5.07 18.68 -8.34
C GLU A 117 -4.91 18.09 -9.75
N LEU A 118 -3.66 17.99 -10.24
CA LEU A 118 -3.36 17.52 -11.60
C LEU A 118 -2.95 16.04 -11.66
N TYR A 119 -3.10 15.29 -10.57
CA TYR A 119 -2.76 13.87 -10.54
C TYR A 119 -3.68 13.06 -11.49
N PRO A 120 -3.14 12.21 -12.39
CA PRO A 120 -3.88 11.63 -13.52
C PRO A 120 -4.89 10.54 -13.16
N CYS A 121 -5.09 10.26 -11.88
CA CYS A 121 -6.14 9.39 -11.35
C CYS A 121 -7.10 10.26 -10.54
N GLY A 122 -8.29 10.55 -11.07
CA GLY A 122 -9.26 11.46 -10.47
C GLY A 122 -9.62 11.10 -9.03
N GLU A 123 -9.95 9.83 -8.75
CA GLU A 123 -10.23 9.42 -7.38
C GLU A 123 -9.01 9.55 -6.46
N CYS A 124 -7.81 9.25 -6.95
CA CYS A 124 -6.58 9.42 -6.19
C CYS A 124 -6.33 10.91 -5.88
N SER A 125 -6.52 11.78 -6.86
CA SER A 125 -6.42 13.25 -6.75
C SER A 125 -7.37 13.77 -5.68
N TYR A 126 -8.66 13.43 -5.77
CA TYR A 126 -9.68 13.82 -4.79
C TYR A 126 -9.30 13.46 -3.35
N HIS A 127 -8.83 12.23 -3.17
CA HIS A 127 -8.40 11.74 -1.87
C HIS A 127 -7.15 12.48 -1.37
N PHE A 128 -6.20 12.76 -2.25
CA PHE A 128 -4.94 13.42 -1.91
C PHE A 128 -5.10 14.92 -1.63
N VAL A 129 -5.95 15.64 -2.38
CA VAL A 129 -6.30 17.05 -2.11
C VAL A 129 -6.83 17.21 -0.69
N LYS A 130 -7.83 16.40 -0.30
CA LYS A 130 -8.37 16.40 1.07
C LYS A 130 -7.33 16.07 2.14
N LEU A 131 -6.37 15.23 1.79
CA LEU A 131 -5.32 14.83 2.71
C LEU A 131 -4.33 15.98 2.96
N ILE A 132 -3.93 16.70 1.92
CA ILE A 132 -3.02 17.85 2.06
C ILE A 132 -3.71 19.08 2.67
N GLU A 133 -5.03 19.24 2.51
CA GLU A 133 -5.81 20.26 3.24
C GLU A 133 -5.79 20.00 4.75
N LYS A 134 -5.92 18.73 5.15
CA LYS A 134 -5.89 18.32 6.56
C LYS A 134 -4.49 18.34 7.16
N TYR A 135 -3.48 18.04 6.35
CA TYR A 135 -2.08 17.91 6.74
C TYR A 135 -1.20 18.72 5.78
N PRO A 136 -1.18 20.06 5.92
CA PRO A 136 -0.49 20.95 4.97
C PRO A 136 1.01 20.66 4.92
N VAL A 137 1.60 20.89 3.73
CA VAL A 137 3.03 20.66 3.49
C VAL A 137 3.92 21.47 4.42
N GLN A 138 4.94 20.80 4.96
CA GLN A 138 5.96 21.42 5.79
C GLN A 138 7.15 21.84 4.94
N THR A 139 7.28 23.14 4.69
CA THR A 139 8.28 23.69 3.77
C THR A 139 9.48 24.32 4.47
N SER A 140 9.64 24.14 5.78
CA SER A 140 10.69 24.85 6.55
C SER A 140 12.12 24.37 6.28
N SER A 141 12.30 23.13 5.82
CA SER A 141 13.60 22.54 5.47
C SER A 141 13.42 21.25 4.67
N ARG A 142 14.51 20.72 4.10
CA ARG A 142 14.56 19.38 3.49
C ARG A 142 13.97 18.30 4.39
N THR A 143 14.44 18.23 5.63
CA THR A 143 13.99 17.22 6.59
C THR A 143 12.49 17.35 6.88
N ALA A 144 12.00 18.58 7.07
CA ALA A 144 10.58 18.81 7.30
C ALA A 144 9.72 18.37 6.09
N ALA A 145 10.16 18.71 4.88
CA ALA A 145 9.48 18.35 3.64
C ALA A 145 9.48 16.83 3.40
N ALA A 146 10.63 16.17 3.53
CA ALA A 146 10.76 14.72 3.34
C ALA A 146 9.98 13.91 4.38
N MET A 147 10.05 14.30 5.66
CA MET A 147 9.28 13.64 6.73
C MET A 147 7.78 13.83 6.55
N TRP A 148 7.33 15.04 6.14
CA TRP A 148 5.95 15.28 5.77
C TRP A 148 5.51 14.39 4.59
N GLY A 149 6.35 14.28 3.54
CA GLY A 149 6.06 13.42 2.39
C GLY A 149 5.86 11.96 2.82
N CYS A 150 6.75 11.45 3.69
CA CYS A 150 6.60 10.12 4.27
C CYS A 150 5.31 9.95 5.07
N HIS A 151 4.98 10.93 5.93
CA HIS A 151 3.75 10.92 6.72
C HIS A 151 2.50 10.82 5.84
N ILE A 152 2.43 11.63 4.78
CA ILE A 152 1.31 11.63 3.84
C ILE A 152 1.24 10.31 3.06
N HIS A 153 2.37 9.76 2.60
CA HIS A 153 2.40 8.45 1.94
C HIS A 153 1.87 7.35 2.89
N ASN A 154 2.24 7.40 4.17
CA ASN A 154 1.70 6.49 5.19
C ASN A 154 0.20 6.65 5.42
N LYS A 155 -0.35 7.86 5.31
CA LYS A 155 -1.81 8.07 5.34
C LYS A 155 -2.52 7.43 4.14
N VAL A 156 -1.89 7.45 2.97
CA VAL A 156 -2.38 6.71 1.79
C VAL A 156 -2.25 5.20 2.00
N ASN A 157 -1.14 4.71 2.57
CA ASN A 157 -0.98 3.30 2.91
C ASN A 157 -2.04 2.81 3.90
N GLU A 158 -2.31 3.59 4.96
CA GLU A 158 -3.39 3.32 5.91
C GLU A 158 -4.75 3.21 5.21
N TYR A 159 -5.08 4.16 4.32
CA TYR A 159 -6.31 4.14 3.53
C TYR A 159 -6.43 2.90 2.64
N LEU A 160 -5.31 2.50 2.02
CA LEU A 160 -5.21 1.33 1.14
C LEU A 160 -4.97 0.01 1.89
N LYS A 161 -4.93 0.04 3.24
CA LYS A 161 -4.64 -1.12 4.11
C LYS A 161 -3.29 -1.79 3.79
N LYS A 162 -2.28 -0.99 3.50
CA LYS A 162 -0.87 -1.39 3.36
C LYS A 162 -0.14 -1.21 4.69
N ASP A 163 1.01 -1.86 4.81
CA ASP A 163 1.88 -1.68 5.97
C ASP A 163 2.38 -0.22 6.07
N ILE A 164 2.64 0.22 7.30
CA ILE A 164 3.17 1.55 7.58
C ILE A 164 4.69 1.52 7.40
N TYR A 165 5.18 2.46 6.61
CA TYR A 165 6.60 2.65 6.36
C TYR A 165 7.30 3.34 7.52
N ASP A 166 8.50 2.90 7.88
CA ASP A 166 9.35 3.59 8.84
C ASP A 166 10.03 4.81 8.19
N CYS A 167 9.60 6.01 8.59
CA CYS A 167 10.14 7.26 8.05
C CYS A 167 11.57 7.57 8.52
N ALA A 168 12.16 6.82 9.47
CA ALA A 168 13.46 7.12 10.05
C ALA A 168 14.60 7.19 9.02
N THR A 169 14.50 6.47 7.89
CA THR A 169 15.51 6.42 6.83
C THR A 169 15.08 7.10 5.52
N ILE A 170 14.04 7.94 5.55
CA ILE A 170 13.42 8.49 4.34
C ILE A 170 14.41 9.25 3.44
N LEU A 171 15.35 9.99 4.04
CA LEU A 171 16.35 10.77 3.31
C LEU A 171 17.38 9.86 2.62
N GLU A 172 17.83 8.81 3.30
CA GLU A 172 18.76 7.81 2.76
C GLU A 172 18.10 6.92 1.70
N ASP A 173 16.80 6.66 1.83
CA ASP A 173 16.05 5.84 0.89
C ASP A 173 15.75 6.57 -0.43
N TYR A 174 15.67 7.90 -0.40
CA TYR A 174 15.42 8.72 -1.60
C TYR A 174 16.57 9.66 -1.98
N ASP A 175 17.77 9.44 -1.45
CA ASP A 175 19.00 10.09 -1.91
C ASP A 175 19.18 9.87 -3.42
N CYS A 176 19.13 10.94 -4.22
CA CYS A 176 19.22 10.88 -5.69
C CYS A 176 20.57 10.37 -6.23
N GLY A 177 21.56 10.12 -5.36
CA GLY A 177 22.92 9.78 -5.77
C GLY A 177 23.66 10.94 -6.42
N CYS A 178 23.24 12.18 -6.10
CA CYS A 178 23.84 13.40 -6.64
C CYS A 178 25.01 13.92 -5.79
N SER A 179 25.48 13.14 -4.80
CA SER A 179 26.74 13.41 -4.11
C SER A 179 27.91 12.95 -4.97
N ASP A 180 28.98 13.73 -5.01
CA ASP A 180 30.22 13.43 -5.75
C ASP A 180 30.97 12.18 -5.23
N SER A 181 30.48 11.52 -4.18
CA SER A 181 31.01 10.27 -3.65
C SER A 181 30.29 9.05 -4.22
N ASP A 182 31.06 8.21 -4.89
CA ASP A 182 30.75 6.90 -5.46
C ASP A 182 29.56 6.13 -4.84
N GLY A 183 28.51 5.93 -5.63
CA GLY A 183 28.11 4.55 -5.93
C GLY A 183 26.88 3.93 -5.26
N LYS A 184 25.91 4.69 -4.74
CA LYS A 184 24.56 4.14 -4.45
C LYS A 184 23.49 4.88 -5.24
N ARG A 185 23.38 4.55 -6.52
CA ARG A 185 22.23 4.95 -7.36
C ARG A 185 20.94 4.50 -6.68
N VAL A 186 19.93 5.36 -6.73
CA VAL A 186 18.56 4.99 -6.41
C VAL A 186 18.13 3.83 -7.30
N SER A 187 18.05 2.62 -6.76
CA SER A 187 17.37 1.51 -7.43
C SER A 187 15.87 1.63 -7.21
N LEU A 188 15.07 1.20 -8.20
CA LEU A 188 13.62 1.03 -8.08
C LEU A 188 13.22 0.15 -6.88
N GLU A 189 14.13 -0.68 -6.39
CA GLU A 189 13.94 -1.54 -5.21
C GLU A 189 13.60 -0.73 -3.95
N LYS A 190 14.07 0.52 -3.84
CA LYS A 190 13.78 1.35 -2.66
C LYS A 190 12.32 1.81 -2.60
N GLU A 191 11.63 1.93 -3.74
CA GLU A 191 10.19 2.22 -3.74
C GLU A 191 9.35 1.05 -3.25
N ALA A 192 9.79 -0.17 -3.55
CA ALA A 192 9.15 -1.36 -3.03
C ALA A 192 9.14 -1.37 -1.49
N LYS A 193 10.08 -0.65 -0.85
CA LYS A 193 10.09 -0.50 0.61
C LYS A 193 8.92 0.34 1.14
N GLN A 194 8.46 1.36 0.41
CA GLN A 194 7.28 2.14 0.81
C GLN A 194 5.95 1.54 0.34
N HIS A 195 5.98 0.31 -0.18
CA HIS A 195 4.79 -0.42 -0.63
C HIS A 195 4.02 0.27 -1.76
N GLY A 196 4.72 1.04 -2.61
CA GLY A 196 4.20 1.43 -3.92
C GLY A 196 3.70 0.23 -4.71
#